data_AF-A0A146LK02-F1
#
_entry.id   AF-A0A146LK02-F1
#
_cell.length_a   1.000
_cell.length_b   1.000
_cell.length_c   1.000
_cell.angle_alpha   90.00
_cell.angle_beta   90.00
_cell.angle_gamma   90.00
#
_symmetry.space_group_name_H-M   'P 1'
#
loop_
_entity.id
_entity.type
_entity.pdbx_description
1 polymer ?
#
loop_
_entity_poly.entity_id
_entity_poly.type
_entity_poly.pdbx_seq_one_letter_code
_entity_poly.pdbx_strand_id
1 'polypeptide(L)'
;INAENSCTLFSKDKQKQEFLDQVKSLNGHNYTVSHENVTYTLRWCDDVGGSKRNASMVRNVDKKEQVIGRYNETDVITSGGLNIVTFAGGDLIDAAGPCHGTKWKALIVMACDPVENLTIVEPMNAACFAMFRLNTSTVCPTGPTPTPSPASTTTPTPAPVPLEHTSKWTVFFMLIFTAGICYLVIGMAYRRFVLGAKGLEQIPNYDFWRDPCSYTRDYCNRRDMQRNEPWSNSSNMNDNVDEPLLHP
;
A
#
# COMPACT_ATOMS: atom_id res chain seq x y z
N ILE A 1 5.84 -33.66 -23.00
CA ILE A 1 4.57 -33.00 -22.58
C ILE A 1 5.01 -31.79 -21.77
N ASN A 2 5.17 -30.65 -22.44
CA ASN A 2 5.62 -29.41 -21.83
C ASN A 2 4.42 -28.79 -21.11
N ALA A 3 4.26 -29.09 -19.83
CA ALA A 3 3.54 -28.18 -18.95
C ALA A 3 4.45 -26.95 -18.78
N GLU A 4 3.99 -25.80 -19.26
CA GLU A 4 4.65 -24.53 -19.02
C GLU A 4 4.53 -24.25 -17.51
N ASN A 5 5.48 -24.76 -16.73
CA ASN A 5 5.47 -24.63 -15.28
C ASN A 5 5.65 -23.15 -14.93
N SER A 6 4.56 -22.54 -14.47
CA SER A 6 4.47 -21.14 -14.13
C SER A 6 3.77 -21.00 -12.77
N CYS A 7 4.15 -19.97 -12.02
CA CYS A 7 3.50 -19.65 -10.76
C CYS A 7 2.01 -19.35 -11.00
N THR A 8 1.16 -20.01 -10.22
CA THR A 8 -0.28 -19.73 -10.19
C THR A 8 -0.58 -18.88 -8.98
N LEU A 9 -1.18 -17.71 -9.24
CA LEU A 9 -1.65 -16.83 -8.18
C LEU A 9 -2.84 -17.43 -7.42
N PHE A 10 -2.80 -17.35 -6.10
CA PHE A 10 -3.90 -17.72 -5.22
C PHE A 10 -5.13 -16.84 -5.46
N SER A 11 -4.92 -15.53 -5.63
CA SER A 11 -5.95 -14.57 -6.01
C SER A 11 -5.63 -13.97 -7.37
N LYS A 12 -6.56 -14.09 -8.31
CA LYS A 12 -6.42 -13.53 -9.66
C LYS A 12 -6.45 -12.02 -9.59
N ASP A 13 -5.27 -11.40 -9.65
CA ASP A 13 -5.08 -9.96 -9.64
C ASP A 13 -4.14 -9.58 -10.79
N LYS A 14 -4.51 -8.55 -11.55
CA LYS A 14 -3.79 -8.13 -12.76
C LYS A 14 -2.40 -7.58 -12.42
N GLN A 15 -2.26 -6.81 -11.34
CA GLN A 15 -0.98 -6.24 -10.92
C GLN A 15 -0.05 -7.33 -10.40
N LYS A 16 -0.58 -8.28 -9.64
CA LYS A 16 0.20 -9.45 -9.19
C LYS A 16 0.68 -10.30 -10.37
N GLN A 17 -0.15 -10.45 -11.40
CA GLN A 17 0.22 -11.20 -12.60
C GLN A 17 1.30 -10.49 -13.41
N GLU A 18 1.18 -9.17 -13.60
CA GLU A 18 2.19 -8.35 -14.30
C GLU A 18 3.56 -8.43 -13.60
N PHE A 19 3.56 -8.44 -12.27
CA PHE A 19 4.78 -8.63 -11.50
C PHE A 19 5.41 -10.01 -11.70
N LEU A 20 4.61 -11.09 -11.69
CA LEU A 20 5.11 -12.42 -12.03
C LEU A 20 5.65 -12.48 -13.47
N ASP A 21 5.01 -11.76 -14.39
CA ASP A 21 5.45 -11.65 -15.77
C ASP A 21 6.80 -10.92 -15.89
N GLN A 22 7.04 -9.88 -15.09
CA GLN A 22 8.32 -9.18 -15.00
C GLN A 22 9.46 -10.10 -14.55
N VAL A 23 9.21 -10.97 -13.57
CA VAL A 23 10.23 -11.87 -13.00
C VAL A 23 10.26 -13.26 -13.65
N LYS A 24 9.63 -13.42 -14.82
CA LYS A 24 9.63 -14.69 -15.58
C LYS A 24 11.02 -15.20 -15.91
N SER A 25 12.01 -14.32 -16.05
CA SER A 25 13.39 -14.73 -16.33
C SER A 25 14.00 -15.55 -15.20
N LEU A 26 13.44 -15.52 -13.99
CA LEU A 26 13.88 -16.36 -12.88
C LEU A 26 13.36 -17.79 -13.00
N ASN A 27 12.34 -18.06 -13.82
CA ASN A 27 11.69 -19.37 -13.89
C ASN A 27 12.69 -20.49 -14.19
N GLY A 28 12.63 -21.56 -13.39
CA GLY A 28 13.50 -22.73 -13.54
C GLY A 28 14.90 -22.57 -12.93
N HIS A 29 15.29 -21.37 -12.48
CA HIS A 29 16.55 -21.18 -11.76
C HIS A 29 16.49 -21.75 -10.34
N ASN A 30 17.57 -22.41 -9.94
CA ASN A 30 17.73 -23.01 -8.62
C ASN A 30 18.59 -22.10 -7.73
N TYR A 31 18.09 -21.85 -6.52
CA TYR A 31 18.77 -21.11 -5.47
C TYR A 31 18.84 -21.96 -4.21
N THR A 32 20.03 -22.09 -3.64
CA THR A 32 20.26 -22.92 -2.45
C THR A 32 20.91 -22.08 -1.37
N VAL A 33 20.41 -22.22 -0.14
CA VAL A 33 21.02 -21.60 1.04
C VAL A 33 20.99 -22.59 2.19
N SER A 34 22.12 -22.75 2.86
CA SER A 34 22.25 -23.64 4.01
C SER A 34 22.51 -22.81 5.26
N HIS A 35 21.85 -23.19 6.36
CA HIS A 35 22.10 -22.62 7.68
C HIS A 35 22.06 -23.75 8.71
N GLU A 36 23.12 -23.85 9.51
CA GLU A 36 23.34 -24.97 10.43
C GLU A 36 23.26 -26.33 9.70
N ASN A 37 22.28 -27.16 10.07
CA ASN A 37 22.04 -28.50 9.48
C ASN A 37 20.82 -28.51 8.53
N VAL A 38 20.34 -27.34 8.12
CA VAL A 38 19.17 -27.23 7.24
C VAL A 38 19.58 -26.60 5.92
N THR A 39 19.30 -27.30 4.83
CA THR A 39 19.47 -26.78 3.46
C THR A 39 18.12 -26.41 2.89
N TYR A 40 17.98 -25.17 2.44
CA TYR A 40 16.81 -24.68 1.73
C TYR A 40 17.12 -24.63 0.24
N THR A 41 16.20 -25.14 -0.56
CA THR A 41 16.29 -25.12 -2.02
C THR A 41 15.02 -24.48 -2.58
N LEU A 42 15.19 -23.42 -3.33
CA LEU A 42 14.17 -22.70 -4.06
C LEU A 42 14.40 -22.92 -5.55
N ARG A 43 13.39 -23.38 -6.27
CA ARG A 43 13.35 -23.34 -7.73
C ARG A 43 12.19 -22.45 -8.13
N TRP A 44 12.50 -21.36 -8.81
CA TRP A 44 11.51 -20.33 -9.05
C TRP A 44 10.42 -20.80 -10.04
N CYS A 45 9.16 -20.76 -9.61
CA CYS A 45 7.96 -21.14 -10.38
C CYS A 45 8.01 -22.52 -11.07
N ASP A 46 8.85 -23.43 -10.58
CA ASP A 46 9.05 -24.73 -11.20
C ASP A 46 9.35 -25.79 -10.13
N ASP A 47 9.24 -27.07 -10.48
CA ASP A 47 9.42 -28.16 -9.54
C ASP A 47 10.90 -28.35 -9.19
N VAL A 48 11.26 -28.19 -7.91
CA VAL A 48 12.62 -28.46 -7.39
C VAL A 48 13.09 -29.89 -7.74
N GLY A 49 12.15 -30.78 -8.08
CA GLY A 49 12.38 -32.18 -8.38
C GLY A 49 12.13 -33.04 -7.13
N GLY A 50 11.77 -34.31 -7.33
CA GLY A 50 11.45 -35.24 -6.24
C GLY A 50 10.03 -35.81 -6.34
N SER A 51 9.57 -36.46 -5.27
CA SER A 51 8.26 -37.15 -5.23
C SER A 51 7.07 -36.20 -5.04
N LYS A 52 7.31 -34.91 -4.76
CA LYS A 52 6.29 -33.93 -4.37
C LYS A 52 5.99 -33.00 -5.55
N ARG A 53 4.71 -32.94 -5.94
CA ARG A 53 4.24 -32.11 -7.08
C ARG A 53 4.14 -30.64 -6.72
N ASN A 54 4.42 -29.77 -7.67
CA ASN A 54 4.30 -28.33 -7.57
C ASN A 54 5.18 -27.69 -6.47
N ALA A 55 6.28 -28.34 -6.09
CA ALA A 55 7.13 -27.90 -4.99
C ALA A 55 8.16 -26.88 -5.51
N SER A 56 7.89 -25.60 -5.23
CA SER A 56 8.80 -24.48 -5.55
C SER A 56 9.92 -24.37 -4.52
N MET A 57 9.63 -24.72 -3.26
CA MET A 57 10.59 -24.58 -2.19
C MET A 57 10.51 -25.72 -1.18
N VAL A 58 11.68 -26.27 -0.87
CA VAL A 58 11.85 -27.38 0.07
C VAL A 58 12.93 -27.04 1.09
N ARG A 59 12.80 -27.63 2.28
CA ARG A 59 13.86 -27.68 3.28
C ARG A 59 14.28 -29.13 3.50
N ASN A 60 15.58 -29.34 3.62
CA ASN A 60 16.16 -30.64 3.93
C ASN A 60 16.76 -30.57 5.33
N VAL A 61 16.18 -31.31 6.27
CA VAL A 61 16.64 -31.43 7.65
C VAL A 61 17.07 -32.88 7.84
N ASP A 62 18.35 -33.13 8.10
CA ASP A 62 18.88 -34.50 8.34
C ASP A 62 18.45 -35.54 7.27
N LYS A 63 18.47 -35.14 5.98
CA LYS A 63 18.04 -35.95 4.81
C LYS A 63 16.53 -36.14 4.68
N LYS A 64 15.71 -35.56 5.56
CA LYS A 64 14.26 -35.50 5.41
C LYS A 64 13.88 -34.24 4.66
N GLU A 65 13.38 -34.42 3.44
CA GLU A 65 12.80 -33.34 2.65
C GLU A 65 11.40 -33.00 3.15
N GLN A 66 11.16 -31.70 3.37
CA GLN A 66 9.86 -31.15 3.70
C GLN A 66 9.55 -29.99 2.78
N VAL A 67 8.34 -29.97 2.22
CA VAL A 67 7.91 -28.87 1.35
C VAL A 67 7.51 -27.68 2.20
N ILE A 68 8.07 -26.51 1.89
CA ILE A 68 7.74 -25.26 2.60
C ILE A 68 6.95 -24.27 1.75
N GLY A 69 6.92 -24.45 0.43
CA GLY A 69 6.12 -23.63 -0.46
C GLY A 69 5.92 -24.26 -1.83
N ARG A 70 4.74 -24.02 -2.42
CA ARG A 70 4.33 -24.50 -3.74
C ARG A 70 4.03 -23.34 -4.67
N TYR A 71 4.38 -23.49 -5.94
CA TYR A 71 4.13 -22.44 -6.94
C TYR A 71 2.68 -22.40 -7.42
N ASN A 72 1.85 -23.41 -7.10
CA ASN A 72 0.42 -23.38 -7.40
C ASN A 72 -0.42 -22.57 -6.39
N GLU A 73 0.16 -22.21 -5.25
CA GLU A 73 -0.43 -21.34 -4.23
C GLU A 73 0.50 -20.14 -3.99
N THR A 74 0.72 -19.34 -5.04
CA THR A 74 1.60 -18.17 -4.98
C THR A 74 0.81 -16.91 -4.66
N ASP A 75 1.34 -16.02 -3.84
CA ASP A 75 0.81 -14.67 -3.68
C ASP A 75 1.90 -13.62 -3.82
N VAL A 76 1.53 -12.41 -4.23
CA VAL A 76 2.47 -11.31 -4.47
C VAL A 76 1.97 -10.06 -3.76
N ILE A 77 2.88 -9.40 -3.06
CA ILE A 77 2.66 -8.09 -2.45
C ILE A 77 3.72 -7.14 -2.99
N THR A 78 3.26 -6.12 -3.71
CA THR A 78 4.10 -5.04 -4.23
C THR A 78 3.58 -3.73 -3.67
N SER A 79 4.35 -3.07 -2.79
CA SER A 79 3.96 -1.78 -2.21
C SER A 79 5.18 -0.97 -1.79
N GLY A 80 5.26 0.29 -2.21
CA GLY A 80 6.33 1.21 -1.76
C GLY A 80 7.75 0.76 -2.07
N GLY A 81 7.96 0.01 -3.17
CA GLY A 81 9.27 -0.57 -3.54
C GLY A 81 9.61 -1.89 -2.84
N LEU A 82 8.75 -2.35 -1.92
CA LEU A 82 8.84 -3.68 -1.33
C LEU A 82 8.11 -4.69 -2.22
N ASN A 83 8.84 -5.72 -2.64
CA ASN A 83 8.35 -6.81 -3.46
C ASN A 83 8.47 -8.12 -2.69
N ILE A 84 7.36 -8.72 -2.29
CA ILE A 84 7.33 -9.98 -1.55
C ILE A 84 6.51 -11.00 -2.35
N VAL A 85 7.14 -12.14 -2.64
CA VAL A 85 6.47 -13.31 -3.22
C VAL A 85 6.32 -14.36 -2.14
N THR A 86 5.10 -14.85 -1.94
CA THR A 86 4.79 -15.89 -0.97
C THR A 86 4.46 -17.18 -1.71
N PHE A 87 5.16 -18.26 -1.37
CA PHE A 87 4.82 -19.62 -1.77
C PHE A 87 4.13 -20.31 -0.60
N ALA A 88 2.82 -20.53 -0.69
CA ALA A 88 2.03 -21.22 0.32
C ALA A 88 1.90 -22.73 0.01
N GLY A 89 0.96 -23.43 0.66
CA GLY A 89 0.70 -24.84 0.36
C GLY A 89 1.78 -25.84 0.81
N GLY A 90 2.65 -25.45 1.76
CA GLY A 90 3.66 -26.33 2.34
C GLY A 90 3.07 -27.48 3.19
N ASP A 91 3.97 -28.35 3.67
CA ASP A 91 3.61 -29.46 4.55
C ASP A 91 3.19 -28.93 5.95
N LEU A 92 2.49 -29.77 6.72
CA LEU A 92 2.05 -29.44 8.07
C LEU A 92 3.25 -29.31 9.03
N ILE A 93 3.10 -28.40 9.98
CA ILE A 93 4.06 -28.18 11.07
C ILE A 93 3.64 -29.05 12.26
N ASP A 94 4.35 -30.16 12.44
CA ASP A 94 4.13 -31.11 13.54
C ASP A 94 4.93 -30.77 14.81
N ALA A 95 5.79 -29.74 14.75
CA ALA A 95 6.58 -29.31 15.90
C ALA A 95 5.67 -28.66 16.96
N ALA A 96 5.87 -29.02 18.22
CA ALA A 96 5.17 -28.41 19.35
C ALA A 96 5.51 -26.92 19.43
N GLY A 97 4.49 -26.06 19.39
CA GLY A 97 4.66 -24.61 19.40
C GLY A 97 3.41 -23.87 18.88
N PRO A 98 3.48 -22.53 18.78
CA PRO A 98 2.34 -21.71 18.34
C PRO A 98 1.91 -21.98 16.89
N CYS A 99 2.77 -22.62 16.10
CA CYS A 99 2.55 -22.95 14.70
C CYS A 99 2.06 -24.37 14.46
N HIS A 100 1.85 -25.16 15.52
CA HIS A 100 1.43 -26.56 15.41
C HIS A 100 0.11 -26.67 14.63
N GLY A 101 0.08 -27.57 13.63
CA GLY A 101 -1.10 -27.80 12.79
C GLY A 101 -1.30 -26.78 11.67
N THR A 102 -0.43 -25.78 11.54
CA THR A 102 -0.44 -24.87 10.38
C THR A 102 0.41 -25.44 9.23
N LYS A 103 0.19 -24.98 8.00
CA LYS A 103 1.01 -25.32 6.85
C LYS A 103 2.18 -24.33 6.72
N TRP A 104 3.35 -24.84 6.36
CA TRP A 104 4.49 -23.98 6.01
C TRP A 104 4.15 -23.01 4.87
N LYS A 105 4.78 -21.85 4.94
CA LYS A 105 4.82 -20.83 3.89
C LYS A 105 6.25 -20.32 3.76
N ALA A 106 6.66 -20.01 2.54
CA ALA A 106 7.93 -19.34 2.27
C ALA A 106 7.68 -17.94 1.72
N LEU A 107 8.30 -16.92 2.33
CA LEU A 107 8.24 -15.53 1.90
C LEU A 107 9.58 -15.16 1.29
N ILE A 108 9.58 -14.71 0.04
CA ILE A 108 10.75 -14.27 -0.69
C ILE A 108 10.65 -12.76 -0.87
N VAL A 109 11.46 -12.02 -0.13
CA VAL A 109 11.68 -10.59 -0.33
C VAL A 109 12.62 -10.42 -1.50
N MET A 110 12.16 -9.80 -2.58
CA MET A 110 12.99 -9.53 -3.74
C MET A 110 13.65 -8.16 -3.61
N ALA A 111 14.97 -8.13 -3.76
CA ALA A 111 15.78 -6.94 -3.66
C ALA A 111 16.59 -6.75 -4.94
N CYS A 112 16.73 -5.50 -5.38
CA CYS A 112 17.54 -5.16 -6.54
C CYS A 112 19.03 -5.32 -6.20
N ASP A 113 19.69 -6.23 -6.89
CA ASP A 113 21.14 -6.44 -6.82
C ASP A 113 21.63 -7.02 -8.16
N PRO A 114 22.78 -6.57 -8.71
CA PRO A 114 23.34 -7.17 -9.92
C PRO A 114 23.75 -8.65 -9.73
N VAL A 115 24.00 -9.09 -8.49
CA VAL A 115 24.39 -10.46 -8.17
C VAL A 115 23.18 -11.21 -7.63
N GLU A 116 22.86 -12.33 -8.29
CA GLU A 116 21.77 -13.18 -7.84
C GLU A 116 22.20 -14.05 -6.65
N ASN A 117 21.59 -13.83 -5.48
CA ASN A 117 21.84 -14.65 -4.32
C ASN A 117 20.62 -14.75 -3.39
N LEU A 118 20.45 -15.93 -2.80
CA LEU A 118 19.41 -16.20 -1.81
C LEU A 118 20.02 -16.21 -0.40
N THR A 119 19.43 -15.44 0.50
CA THR A 119 19.85 -15.36 1.91
C THR A 119 18.65 -15.58 2.83
N ILE A 120 18.89 -16.10 4.02
CA ILE A 120 17.84 -16.31 5.03
C ILE A 120 17.65 -15.01 5.80
N VAL A 121 16.39 -14.62 6.04
CA VAL A 121 16.01 -13.48 6.86
C VAL A 121 15.39 -14.02 8.15
N GLU A 122 16.07 -13.83 9.28
CA GLU A 122 15.52 -14.18 10.60
C GLU A 122 14.35 -13.25 10.97
N PRO A 123 13.28 -13.74 11.68
CA PRO A 123 13.39 -14.58 12.89
C PRO A 123 12.55 -15.86 12.85
N MET A 124 13.21 -17.01 13.02
CA MET A 124 12.63 -18.37 12.87
C MET A 124 11.62 -18.78 13.97
N ASN A 125 11.23 -17.88 14.89
CA ASN A 125 10.68 -18.27 16.18
C ASN A 125 9.26 -17.76 16.49
N ALA A 126 8.66 -16.88 15.66
CA ALA A 126 7.38 -16.23 16.04
C ALA A 126 6.28 -16.26 14.97
N ALA A 127 6.61 -16.41 13.69
CA ALA A 127 5.64 -16.26 12.61
C ALA A 127 5.79 -17.45 11.66
N CYS A 128 4.77 -18.31 11.59
CA CYS A 128 4.74 -19.66 11.00
C CYS A 128 5.07 -19.76 9.49
N PHE A 129 6.19 -19.18 9.09
CA PHE A 129 6.68 -19.04 7.75
C PHE A 129 8.21 -18.86 7.77
N ALA A 130 8.87 -19.26 6.70
CA ALA A 130 10.29 -19.02 6.52
C ALA A 130 10.47 -17.80 5.59
N MET A 131 11.32 -16.86 5.97
CA MET A 131 11.55 -15.63 5.21
C MET A 131 12.96 -15.65 4.61
N PHE A 132 13.04 -15.28 3.35
CA PHE A 132 14.28 -15.25 2.58
C PHE A 132 14.36 -13.93 1.83
N ARG A 133 15.58 -13.51 1.53
CA ARG A 133 15.86 -12.39 0.64
C ARG A 133 16.51 -12.95 -0.61
N LEU A 134 15.87 -12.71 -1.76
CA LEU A 134 16.42 -12.99 -3.08
C LEU A 134 16.88 -11.67 -3.70
N ASN A 135 18.18 -11.54 -3.83
CA ASN A 135 18.82 -10.47 -4.57
C ASN A 135 18.77 -10.83 -6.07
N THR A 136 18.30 -9.92 -6.92
CA THR A 136 18.23 -10.13 -8.37
C THR A 136 18.13 -8.80 -9.12
N SER A 137 18.64 -8.79 -10.35
CA SER A 137 18.61 -7.61 -11.22
C SER A 137 17.23 -7.38 -11.86
N THR A 138 16.35 -8.39 -11.84
CA THR A 138 15.04 -8.37 -12.51
C THR A 138 14.04 -7.39 -11.89
N VAL A 139 14.19 -7.14 -10.59
CA VAL A 139 13.35 -6.20 -9.82
C VAL A 139 13.98 -4.82 -9.69
N CYS A 140 15.13 -4.58 -10.33
CA CYS A 140 15.75 -3.27 -10.34
C CYS A 140 14.88 -2.26 -11.11
N PRO A 141 14.78 -1.01 -10.63
CA PRO A 141 14.09 0.02 -11.38
C PRO A 141 14.78 0.18 -12.74
N THR A 142 14.08 -0.17 -13.81
CA THR A 142 14.48 0.24 -15.15
C THR A 142 14.30 1.75 -15.20
N GLY A 143 15.37 2.50 -14.93
CA GLY A 143 15.43 3.91 -15.30
C GLY A 143 15.09 4.06 -16.79
N PRO A 144 14.60 5.22 -17.25
CA PRO A 144 14.31 5.42 -18.66
C PRO A 144 15.57 5.10 -19.47
N THR A 145 15.43 4.10 -20.34
CA THR A 145 16.41 3.68 -21.35
C THR A 145 17.05 4.91 -21.97
N PRO A 146 18.37 5.17 -21.79
CA PRO A 146 19.04 6.14 -22.62
C PRO A 146 19.05 5.58 -24.04
N THR A 147 18.31 6.24 -24.93
CA THR A 147 18.48 6.19 -26.38
C THR A 147 19.97 6.03 -26.72
N PRO A 148 20.36 5.12 -27.63
CA PRO A 148 21.76 4.87 -27.92
C PRO A 148 22.40 6.14 -28.49
N SER A 149 23.20 6.84 -27.67
CA SER A 149 24.10 7.89 -28.10
C SER A 149 25.48 7.26 -28.25
N PRO A 150 26.07 7.24 -29.46
CA PRO A 150 27.37 6.65 -29.67
C PRO A 150 28.47 7.56 -29.10
N ALA A 151 29.51 6.89 -28.60
CA ALA A 151 30.82 7.41 -28.21
C ALA A 151 30.97 7.96 -26.77
N SER A 152 31.54 7.08 -25.94
CA SER A 152 32.83 7.31 -25.25
C SER A 152 33.06 8.71 -24.68
N THR A 153 33.08 8.84 -23.35
CA THR A 153 34.14 9.53 -22.60
C THR A 153 34.02 9.21 -21.10
N THR A 154 35.12 8.69 -20.56
CA THR A 154 35.43 8.43 -19.15
C THR A 154 35.36 9.68 -18.28
N THR A 155 34.69 9.66 -17.11
CA THR A 155 34.95 10.58 -15.97
C THR A 155 34.36 9.98 -14.67
N PRO A 156 35.01 10.12 -13.49
CA PRO A 156 34.85 9.23 -12.34
C PRO A 156 33.80 9.65 -11.30
N THR A 157 33.48 8.70 -10.43
CA THR A 157 32.60 8.67 -9.23
C THR A 157 32.48 9.97 -8.43
N PRO A 158 31.31 10.20 -7.80
CA PRO A 158 31.31 10.38 -6.35
C PRO A 158 30.18 9.63 -5.61
N ALA A 159 30.57 9.01 -4.49
CA ALA A 159 29.93 8.75 -3.18
C ALA A 159 28.37 8.62 -3.02
N PRO A 160 27.92 7.82 -2.01
CA PRO A 160 26.54 7.35 -1.90
C PRO A 160 25.57 8.43 -1.38
N VAL A 161 24.40 8.52 -2.01
CA VAL A 161 23.35 9.50 -1.69
C VAL A 161 22.49 8.97 -0.52
N PRO A 162 22.27 9.72 0.57
CA PRO A 162 21.35 9.36 1.63
C PRO A 162 19.90 9.34 1.14
N LEU A 163 19.16 8.29 1.51
CA LEU A 163 17.77 8.08 1.14
C LEU A 163 16.85 8.86 2.11
N GLU A 164 16.70 10.15 1.85
CA GLU A 164 15.80 11.05 2.57
C GLU A 164 14.69 11.52 1.59
N HIS A 165 13.62 10.75 1.51
CA HIS A 165 12.38 11.18 0.85
C HIS A 165 11.27 11.41 1.89
N THR A 166 11.52 12.22 2.92
CA THR A 166 10.41 12.93 3.55
C THR A 166 10.02 14.08 2.64
N SER A 167 8.95 13.89 1.88
CA SER A 167 8.32 14.94 1.09
C SER A 167 8.17 16.19 1.95
N LYS A 168 8.67 17.35 1.47
CA LYS A 168 8.64 18.64 2.17
C LYS A 168 7.22 19.01 2.66
N TRP A 169 6.21 18.51 1.95
CA TRP A 169 4.80 18.66 2.28
C TRP A 169 4.38 17.89 3.54
N THR A 170 4.97 16.72 3.82
CA THR A 170 4.65 15.91 5.01
C THR A 170 4.98 16.66 6.29
N VAL A 171 6.14 17.33 6.35
CA VAL A 171 6.54 18.12 7.52
C VAL A 171 5.56 19.29 7.73
N PHE A 172 5.20 19.99 6.66
CA PHE A 172 4.24 21.09 6.72
C PHE A 172 2.85 20.64 7.22
N PHE A 173 2.32 19.54 6.69
CA PHE A 173 1.02 19.01 7.12
C PHE A 173 1.06 18.54 8.58
N MET A 174 2.12 17.87 9.02
CA MET A 174 2.27 17.45 10.42
C MET A 174 2.27 18.64 11.39
N LEU A 175 2.91 19.75 11.02
CA LEU A 175 2.90 20.96 11.84
C LEU A 175 1.49 21.59 11.92
N ILE A 176 0.76 21.67 10.80
CA ILE A 176 -0.61 22.19 10.78
C ILE A 176 -1.55 21.33 11.62
N PHE A 177 -1.50 20.00 11.45
CA PHE A 177 -2.35 19.08 12.22
C PHE A 177 -2.06 19.17 13.71
N THR A 178 -0.78 19.21 14.08
CA THR A 178 -0.37 19.35 15.49
C THR A 178 -0.85 20.67 16.08
N ALA A 179 -0.68 21.79 15.37
CA ALA A 179 -1.17 23.10 15.80
C ALA A 179 -2.70 23.13 15.93
N GLY A 180 -3.42 22.52 14.98
CA GLY A 180 -4.88 22.41 15.01
C GLY A 180 -5.39 21.60 16.20
N ILE A 181 -4.76 20.47 16.52
CA ILE A 181 -5.13 19.66 17.69
C ILE A 181 -4.85 20.43 18.99
N CYS A 182 -3.68 21.07 19.12
CA CYS A 182 -3.37 21.89 20.28
C CYS A 182 -4.39 23.03 20.46
N TYR A 183 -4.75 23.71 19.37
CA TYR A 183 -5.77 24.76 19.38
C TYR A 183 -7.13 24.25 19.84
N LEU A 184 -7.58 23.09 19.33
CA LEU A 184 -8.86 22.50 19.73
C LEU A 184 -8.83 22.04 21.19
N VAL A 185 -7.80 21.33 21.64
CA VAL A 185 -7.72 20.80 23.02
C VAL A 185 -7.62 21.93 24.05
N ILE A 186 -6.69 22.86 23.85
CA ILE A 186 -6.50 23.99 24.78
C ILE A 186 -7.73 24.90 24.76
N GLY A 187 -8.27 25.18 23.58
CA GLY A 187 -9.45 26.03 23.45
C GLY A 187 -10.72 25.39 24.03
N MET A 188 -10.92 24.08 23.85
CA MET A 188 -12.01 23.33 24.51
C MET A 188 -11.84 23.32 26.02
N ALA A 189 -10.63 23.06 26.52
CA ALA A 189 -10.34 23.07 27.96
C ALA A 189 -10.59 24.46 28.56
N TYR A 190 -10.14 25.52 27.89
CA TYR A 190 -10.39 26.90 28.32
C TYR A 190 -11.89 27.22 28.36
N ARG A 191 -12.64 26.92 27.29
CA ARG A 191 -14.08 27.17 27.22
C ARG A 191 -14.87 26.34 28.25
N ARG A 192 -14.40 25.13 28.56
CA ARG A 192 -15.03 24.26 29.55
C ARG A 192 -14.75 24.68 30.99
N PHE A 193 -13.48 24.93 31.33
CA PHE A 193 -13.06 25.16 32.71
C PHE A 193 -13.15 26.62 33.13
N VAL A 194 -12.89 27.56 32.22
CA VAL A 194 -12.90 29.00 32.53
C VAL A 194 -14.26 29.63 32.21
N LEU A 195 -14.88 29.26 31.09
CA LEU A 195 -16.14 29.86 30.65
C LEU A 195 -17.39 29.02 30.97
N GLY A 196 -17.21 27.79 31.48
CA GLY A 196 -18.32 26.92 31.89
C GLY A 196 -19.24 26.46 30.75
N ALA A 197 -18.81 26.61 29.50
CA ALA A 197 -19.63 26.29 28.33
C ALA A 197 -19.95 24.79 28.28
N LYS A 198 -21.18 24.43 27.90
CA LYS A 198 -21.66 23.05 27.78
C LYS A 198 -22.23 22.82 26.37
N GLY A 199 -21.95 21.66 25.79
CA GLY A 199 -22.40 21.32 24.43
C GLY A 199 -21.42 21.81 23.34
N LEU A 200 -21.95 22.10 22.15
CA LEU A 200 -21.17 22.43 20.94
C LEU A 200 -20.41 23.78 21.05
N GLU A 201 -20.82 24.65 21.98
CA GLU A 201 -20.16 25.90 22.33
C GLU A 201 -18.74 25.74 22.94
N GLN A 202 -18.35 24.49 23.26
CA GLN A 202 -17.01 24.18 23.72
C GLN A 202 -15.97 24.28 22.60
N ILE A 203 -16.38 24.17 21.33
CA ILE A 203 -15.46 24.23 20.18
C ILE A 203 -15.07 25.69 19.92
N PRO A 204 -13.77 26.03 19.93
CA PRO A 204 -13.31 27.36 19.57
C PRO A 204 -13.72 27.73 18.13
N ASN A 205 -14.31 28.91 17.96
CA ASN A 205 -14.79 29.42 16.67
C ASN A 205 -15.73 28.45 15.94
N TYR A 206 -16.65 27.81 16.67
CA TYR A 206 -17.59 26.82 16.12
C TYR A 206 -18.37 27.32 14.90
N ASP A 207 -18.83 28.58 14.90
CA ASP A 207 -19.56 29.18 13.77
C ASP A 207 -18.77 29.15 12.45
N PHE A 208 -17.44 29.30 12.52
CA PHE A 208 -16.55 29.19 11.37
C PHE A 208 -16.48 27.75 10.83
N TRP A 209 -16.41 26.76 11.72
CA TRP A 209 -16.32 25.34 11.34
C TRP A 209 -17.65 24.76 10.86
N ARG A 210 -18.77 25.30 11.35
CA ARG A 210 -20.11 24.84 11.00
C ARG A 210 -20.51 25.26 9.59
N ASP A 211 -20.24 26.51 9.22
CA ASP A 211 -20.66 27.09 7.95
C ASP A 211 -19.48 27.75 7.21
N PRO A 212 -18.63 26.97 6.51
CA PRO A 212 -17.48 27.52 5.77
C PRO A 212 -17.91 28.47 4.64
N CYS A 213 -19.17 28.39 4.18
CA CYS A 213 -19.75 29.27 3.16
C CYS A 213 -20.41 30.55 3.73
N SER A 214 -20.43 30.75 5.04
CA SER A 214 -21.00 31.98 5.64
C SER A 214 -20.24 33.24 5.23
N TYR A 215 -18.90 33.13 5.10
CA TYR A 215 -18.01 34.20 4.66
C TYR A 215 -18.06 34.45 3.14
N THR A 216 -18.51 33.47 2.35
CA THR A 216 -18.64 33.56 0.89
C THR A 216 -20.07 33.82 0.42
N ARG A 217 -20.96 34.30 1.30
CA ARG A 217 -22.37 34.58 0.94
C ARG A 217 -22.51 35.48 -0.29
N ASP A 218 -21.58 36.41 -0.50
CA ASP A 218 -21.57 37.29 -1.69
C ASP A 218 -21.26 36.56 -3.00
N TYR A 219 -20.59 35.41 -2.95
CA TYR A 219 -20.31 34.57 -4.14
C TYR A 219 -21.39 33.52 -4.39
N CYS A 220 -22.02 32.98 -3.34
CA CYS A 220 -23.10 32.00 -3.48
C CYS A 220 -24.43 32.65 -3.91
N ASN A 221 -24.73 33.87 -3.49
CA ASN A 221 -25.98 34.57 -3.85
C ASN A 221 -26.04 35.03 -5.33
N ARG A 222 -24.89 35.06 -6.03
CA ARG A 222 -24.84 35.51 -7.44
C ARG A 222 -25.52 34.53 -8.41
N ARG A 223 -25.67 33.25 -8.06
CA ARG A 223 -26.33 32.27 -8.94
C ARG A 223 -27.85 32.38 -8.95
N ASP A 224 -28.46 33.01 -7.94
CA ASP A 224 -29.92 33.07 -7.82
C ASP A 224 -30.53 34.34 -8.45
N MET A 225 -29.76 35.42 -8.61
CA MET A 225 -30.25 36.62 -9.31
C MET A 225 -30.28 36.48 -10.85
N GLN A 226 -29.59 35.50 -11.43
CA GLN A 226 -29.50 35.35 -12.88
C GLN A 226 -30.55 34.39 -13.48
N ARG A 227 -31.45 33.84 -12.65
CA ARG A 227 -32.54 32.93 -13.08
C ARG A 227 -33.94 33.48 -12.74
N ASN A 228 -34.15 34.78 -12.86
CA ASN A 228 -35.50 35.33 -12.92
C ASN A 228 -35.68 35.99 -14.29
N GLU A 229 -36.04 35.17 -15.29
CA GLU A 229 -36.45 35.71 -16.59
C GLU A 229 -37.83 36.40 -16.48
N PRO A 230 -38.03 37.55 -17.14
CA PRO A 230 -39.17 38.45 -16.93
C PRO A 230 -40.51 37.97 -17.55
N TRP A 231 -40.66 36.70 -17.89
CA TRP A 231 -41.81 36.20 -18.67
C TRP A 231 -42.72 35.22 -17.90
N SER A 232 -42.44 34.87 -16.64
CA SER A 232 -43.25 33.91 -15.87
C SER A 232 -43.83 34.50 -14.57
N ASN A 233 -44.79 35.43 -14.67
CA ASN A 233 -46.00 35.39 -13.84
C ASN A 233 -47.04 36.42 -14.33
N SER A 234 -47.72 36.06 -15.43
CA SER A 234 -48.98 36.68 -15.82
C SER A 234 -50.14 35.90 -15.20
N SER A 235 -50.53 36.23 -13.96
CA SER A 235 -51.87 35.93 -13.41
C SER A 235 -52.00 36.43 -11.97
N ASN A 236 -52.54 37.63 -11.78
CA ASN A 236 -53.66 37.88 -10.88
C ASN A 236 -54.07 39.35 -10.98
N MET A 237 -54.96 39.60 -11.94
CA MET A 237 -55.98 40.64 -11.83
C MET A 237 -56.94 40.29 -10.68
N ASN A 238 -57.48 41.33 -10.06
CA ASN A 238 -58.44 41.36 -8.95
C ASN A 238 -57.81 41.28 -7.55
N ASP A 239 -57.68 42.44 -6.91
CA ASP A 239 -58.70 42.82 -5.92
C ASP A 239 -58.68 44.36 -5.73
N ASN A 240 -59.71 45.00 -6.30
CA ASN A 240 -60.15 46.35 -5.97
C ASN A 240 -61.45 46.18 -5.16
N VAL A 241 -61.43 46.29 -3.84
CA VAL A 241 -62.65 46.52 -3.04
C VAL A 241 -62.30 47.26 -1.74
N ASP A 242 -62.63 48.55 -1.76
CA ASP A 242 -63.21 49.37 -0.69
C ASP A 242 -62.37 49.86 0.51
N GLU A 243 -62.02 51.16 0.40
CA GLU A 243 -61.92 52.14 1.49
C GLU A 243 -63.34 52.52 1.97
N PRO A 244 -63.59 52.67 3.29
CA PRO A 244 -63.96 54.02 3.74
C PRO A 244 -63.52 54.40 5.17
N LEU A 245 -63.02 55.64 5.25
CA LEU A 245 -63.42 56.71 6.19
C LEU A 245 -62.95 56.75 7.66
N LEU A 246 -62.41 57.95 7.95
CA LEU A 246 -62.59 58.82 9.12
C LEU A 246 -61.58 58.76 10.28
N HIS A 247 -60.72 59.78 10.22
CA HIS A 247 -60.04 60.50 11.31
C HIS A 247 -60.91 60.83 12.53
N PRO A 248 -60.24 61.17 13.64
CA PRO A 248 -60.34 62.52 14.20
C PRO A 248 -59.03 63.32 14.07
#